data_AF-A0A923YBW9-F1
#
_entry.id   AF-A0A923YBW9-F1
#
_cell.length_a   1.000
_cell.length_b   1.000
_cell.length_c   1.000
_cell.angle_alpha   90.00
_cell.angle_beta   90.00
_cell.angle_gamma   90.00
#
_symmetry.space_group_name_H-M   'P 1'
#
loop_
_entity.id
_entity.type
_entity.pdbx_description
1 polymer ?
#
loop_
_entity_poly.entity_id
_entity_poly.type
_entity_poly.pdbx_seq_one_letter_code
_entity_poly.pdbx_strand_id
1 'polypeptide(L)'
;MTKKSFFGFLFFSFISLSVLAQTEPKITLVLLANDKIADVNVDKEKYIQYIGALTDLMKKEFQGVPSDQKIILLFISHKEGKPTIELYSSPKLTNDKEKHALQELHAMSYENTKLVDFPMLIHVNHEKGTTEADFKGLLLPYDKLKIEYENADLKKKYELNKAYAINEVIPVLSAYQMIVEDKFVGVKNIGKLAHKIDFTKPQDAYRLTSANPDYWRAVLEMNLGNQLIPATKIAMHFSQGELDIAMNYLKMVKFFSDPKTTTNDYLKEFAWRIDLFNKTLSTEIEKGIAEHDKGNYEKAIAVYTIILNDYPLSAWAQYELYFSQNALDLKNNKIKTEDRTGWDIAKIKVYKSNPLYGLDVRASNAKEGYLMYRRQEMSSLLKIKEEQLNDIYKYADIAMDLGVYDFAAQLFWYSFAYGKNEPALKKFLYCIEKLGVTNLKENFEGDFKKEFEKIDKEKEKEMKNSSFYKAFKEK
;
A
#
# COMPACT_ATOMS: atom_id res chain seq x y z
N MET A 1 -4.91 16.12 31.15
CA MET A 1 -6.28 15.73 31.54
C MET A 1 -7.22 16.33 30.50
N THR A 2 -7.47 15.59 29.42
CA THR A 2 -8.19 16.08 28.23
C THR A 2 -9.02 14.93 27.68
N LYS A 3 -10.34 15.15 27.63
CA LYS A 3 -11.36 14.17 27.25
C LYS A 3 -11.16 13.72 25.80
N LYS A 4 -10.88 12.42 25.60
CA LYS A 4 -11.02 11.76 24.30
C LYS A 4 -12.50 11.43 24.09
N SER A 5 -13.18 12.13 23.19
CA SER A 5 -14.50 11.71 22.71
C SER A 5 -14.32 10.56 21.73
N PHE A 6 -14.51 9.33 22.23
CA PHE A 6 -14.58 8.11 21.45
C PHE A 6 -16.07 7.88 21.12
N PHE A 7 -16.53 8.30 19.94
CA PHE A 7 -17.88 7.99 19.49
C PHE A 7 -17.86 6.68 18.70
N GLY A 8 -18.00 5.58 19.43
CA GLY A 8 -18.51 4.34 18.85
C GLY A 8 -20.03 4.48 18.69
N PHE A 9 -20.52 4.44 17.46
CA PHE A 9 -21.96 4.37 17.20
C PHE A 9 -22.46 2.95 17.51
N LEU A 10 -22.98 2.75 18.73
CA LEU A 10 -23.87 1.66 19.06
C LEU A 10 -25.25 2.27 19.30
N PHE A 11 -26.19 2.02 18.38
CA PHE A 11 -27.59 2.38 18.56
C PHE A 11 -28.34 1.12 19.01
N PHE A 12 -28.68 1.04 20.30
CA PHE A 12 -29.65 0.08 20.82
C PHE A 12 -30.80 0.87 21.44
N SER A 13 -32.01 0.68 20.90
CA SER A 13 -33.26 0.96 21.61
C SER A 13 -34.12 -0.29 21.54
N PHE A 14 -34.24 -0.98 22.68
CA PHE A 14 -35.31 -1.94 22.94
C PHE A 14 -36.31 -1.25 23.87
N ILE A 15 -37.54 -1.06 23.40
CA ILE A 15 -38.70 -0.90 24.27
C ILE A 15 -39.76 -1.86 23.73
N SER A 16 -39.98 -2.95 24.47
CA SER A 16 -41.03 -3.93 24.23
C SER A 16 -42.30 -3.50 24.97
N LEU A 17 -43.34 -3.16 24.21
CA LEU A 17 -44.73 -3.21 24.68
C LEU A 17 -45.58 -3.87 23.60
N SER A 18 -46.06 -5.06 23.93
CA SER A 18 -46.86 -5.94 23.10
C SER A 18 -48.30 -5.45 23.01
N VAL A 19 -48.68 -4.80 21.91
CA VAL A 19 -50.09 -4.63 21.50
C VAL A 19 -50.15 -4.68 19.97
N LEU A 20 -50.77 -5.74 19.43
CA LEU A 20 -51.19 -5.90 18.02
C LEU A 20 -50.29 -5.20 16.97
N ALA A 21 -49.01 -5.60 16.89
CA ALA A 21 -48.09 -5.01 15.93
C ALA A 21 -48.34 -5.59 14.53
N GLN A 22 -48.83 -4.76 13.61
CA GLN A 22 -48.36 -4.83 12.22
C GLN A 22 -46.82 -4.82 12.33
N THR A 23 -46.16 -5.94 12.05
CA THR A 23 -44.71 -6.05 12.28
C THR A 23 -44.00 -5.12 11.32
N GLU A 24 -43.58 -3.96 11.81
CA GLU A 24 -42.72 -3.05 11.07
C GLU A 24 -41.44 -3.81 10.68
N PRO A 25 -40.96 -3.66 9.44
CA PRO A 25 -39.75 -4.32 9.00
C PRO A 25 -38.55 -3.86 9.83
N LYS A 26 -37.76 -4.81 10.34
CA LYS A 26 -36.52 -4.51 11.06
C LYS A 26 -35.45 -4.09 10.06
N ILE A 27 -35.01 -2.83 10.11
CA ILE A 27 -33.94 -2.32 9.24
C ILE A 27 -32.60 -2.30 9.96
N THR A 28 -31.55 -2.79 9.30
CA THR A 28 -30.15 -2.65 9.76
C THR A 28 -29.28 -2.10 8.63
N LEU A 29 -28.49 -1.06 8.91
CA LEU A 29 -27.50 -0.52 7.98
C LEU A 29 -26.12 -1.14 8.26
N VAL A 30 -25.44 -1.57 7.21
CA VAL A 30 -24.07 -2.09 7.26
C VAL A 30 -23.22 -1.32 6.26
N LEU A 31 -22.23 -0.57 6.73
CA LEU A 31 -21.23 0.03 5.86
C LEU A 31 -20.27 -1.06 5.37
N LEU A 32 -20.11 -1.16 4.05
CA LEU A 32 -19.16 -2.09 3.42
C LEU A 32 -17.82 -1.40 3.16
N ALA A 33 -17.85 -0.10 2.89
CA ALA A 33 -16.67 0.74 2.85
C ALA A 33 -15.98 0.79 4.22
N ASN A 34 -14.71 1.18 4.23
CA ASN A 34 -14.04 1.55 5.47
C ASN A 34 -14.81 2.71 6.11
N ASP A 35 -15.60 2.44 7.15
CA ASP A 35 -16.46 3.41 7.84
C ASP A 35 -15.68 4.65 8.31
N LYS A 36 -14.38 4.49 8.55
CA LYS A 36 -13.46 5.57 8.91
C LYS A 36 -13.39 6.67 7.85
N ILE A 37 -13.53 6.36 6.55
CA ILE A 37 -13.37 7.36 5.46
C ILE A 37 -14.54 8.34 5.35
N ALA A 38 -15.66 8.10 6.04
CA ALA A 38 -16.83 8.97 6.00
C ALA A 38 -16.49 10.44 6.34
N ASP A 39 -15.57 10.65 7.29
CA ASP A 39 -15.17 12.00 7.75
C ASP A 39 -14.59 12.89 6.63
N VAL A 40 -14.02 12.29 5.59
CA VAL A 40 -13.44 13.00 4.44
C VAL A 40 -14.21 12.79 3.14
N ASN A 41 -15.01 11.71 3.04
CA ASN A 41 -15.62 11.27 1.80
C ASN A 41 -17.07 11.75 1.60
N VAL A 42 -17.76 12.22 2.64
CA VAL A 42 -19.15 12.71 2.51
C VAL A 42 -19.36 14.07 3.17
N ASP A 43 -20.44 14.75 2.81
CA ASP A 43 -20.99 15.83 3.63
C ASP A 43 -21.84 15.19 4.73
N LYS A 44 -21.34 15.20 5.97
CA LYS A 44 -21.90 14.39 7.05
C LYS A 44 -23.38 14.68 7.30
N GLU A 45 -23.79 15.94 7.30
CA GLU A 45 -25.17 16.31 7.63
C GLU A 45 -26.12 15.92 6.49
N LYS A 46 -25.78 16.27 5.25
CA LYS A 46 -26.58 15.91 4.08
C LYS A 46 -26.67 14.40 3.89
N TYR A 47 -25.54 13.71 4.07
CA TYR A 47 -25.49 12.27 3.88
C TYR A 47 -26.27 11.52 4.95
N ILE A 48 -26.24 11.96 6.22
CA ILE A 48 -27.09 11.38 7.28
C ILE A 48 -28.58 11.57 6.95
N GLN A 49 -28.98 12.75 6.48
CA GLN A 49 -30.36 13.02 6.06
C GLN A 49 -30.77 12.11 4.88
N TYR A 50 -29.89 11.99 3.89
CA TYR A 50 -30.11 11.13 2.73
C TYR A 50 -30.31 9.66 3.12
N ILE A 51 -29.44 9.13 3.98
CA ILE A 51 -29.51 7.74 4.46
C ILE A 51 -30.76 7.52 5.32
N GLY A 52 -31.18 8.52 6.09
CA GLY A 52 -32.45 8.51 6.81
C GLY A 52 -33.63 8.35 5.87
N ALA A 53 -33.72 9.20 4.84
CA ALA A 53 -34.78 9.13 3.83
C ALA A 53 -34.79 7.78 3.08
N LEU A 54 -33.62 7.23 2.75
CA LEU A 54 -33.48 5.93 2.12
C LEU A 54 -33.99 4.80 3.03
N THR A 55 -33.64 4.86 4.32
CA THR A 55 -34.09 3.89 5.33
C THR A 55 -35.61 3.94 5.50
N ASP A 56 -36.20 5.14 5.54
CA ASP A 56 -37.64 5.31 5.68
C ASP A 56 -38.41 4.85 4.44
N LEU A 57 -37.87 5.10 3.24
CA LEU A 57 -38.43 4.52 2.01
C LEU A 57 -38.41 3.00 2.05
N MET A 58 -37.29 2.39 2.46
CA MET A 58 -37.19 0.94 2.58
C MET A 58 -38.21 0.37 3.58
N LYS A 59 -38.43 1.04 4.71
CA LYS A 59 -39.47 0.64 5.67
C LYS A 59 -40.87 0.69 5.08
N LYS A 60 -41.18 1.78 4.37
CA LYS A 60 -42.47 1.98 3.71
C LYS A 60 -42.70 0.95 2.62
N GLU A 61 -41.70 0.75 1.75
CA GLU A 61 -41.82 -0.20 0.64
C GLU A 61 -41.98 -1.62 1.16
N PHE A 62 -41.26 -2.03 2.19
CA PHE A 62 -41.35 -3.40 2.70
C PHE A 62 -42.28 -3.55 3.91
N GLN A 63 -43.18 -2.59 4.11
CA GLN A 63 -44.23 -2.70 5.13
C GLN A 63 -45.15 -3.89 4.81
N GLY A 64 -45.39 -4.74 5.80
CA GLY A 64 -46.25 -5.93 5.64
C GLY A 64 -45.58 -7.11 4.94
N VAL A 65 -44.29 -6.99 4.57
CA VAL A 65 -43.50 -8.15 4.15
C VAL A 65 -43.32 -9.10 5.33
N PRO A 66 -43.54 -10.42 5.16
CA PRO A 66 -43.35 -11.41 6.21
C PRO A 66 -41.96 -11.32 6.87
N SER A 67 -41.88 -11.57 8.17
CA SER A 67 -40.62 -11.48 8.92
C SER A 67 -39.59 -12.53 8.51
N ASP A 68 -40.01 -13.62 7.87
CA ASP A 68 -39.15 -14.65 7.29
C ASP A 68 -38.67 -14.30 5.87
N GLN A 69 -39.27 -13.29 5.23
CA GLN A 69 -38.78 -12.75 3.97
C GLN A 69 -37.72 -11.68 4.22
N LYS A 70 -36.46 -12.08 4.03
CA LYS A 70 -35.26 -11.28 4.19
C LYS A 70 -34.98 -10.51 2.91
N ILE A 71 -34.57 -9.25 3.02
CA ILE A 71 -34.24 -8.39 1.86
C ILE A 71 -32.92 -7.67 2.13
N ILE A 72 -32.09 -7.56 1.10
CA ILE A 72 -30.86 -6.76 1.12
C ILE A 72 -30.87 -5.80 -0.06
N LEU A 73 -30.61 -4.53 0.24
CA LEU A 73 -30.26 -3.52 -0.75
C LEU A 73 -28.75 -3.32 -0.73
N LEU A 74 -28.06 -3.64 -1.81
CA LEU A 74 -26.72 -3.14 -2.07
C LEU A 74 -26.84 -1.76 -2.71
N PHE A 75 -26.30 -0.77 -2.03
CA PHE A 75 -26.37 0.62 -2.45
C PHE A 75 -24.95 1.20 -2.50
N ILE A 76 -24.59 1.80 -3.64
CA ILE A 76 -23.27 2.41 -3.83
C ILE A 76 -23.46 3.87 -4.19
N SER A 77 -23.10 4.77 -3.27
CA SER A 77 -22.98 6.19 -3.61
C SER A 77 -21.71 6.41 -4.41
N HIS A 78 -21.85 6.93 -5.61
CA HIS A 78 -20.72 7.24 -6.48
C HIS A 78 -20.24 8.68 -6.29
N LYS A 79 -18.98 8.91 -6.63
CA LYS A 79 -18.41 10.27 -6.68
C LYS A 79 -19.16 11.15 -7.69
N GLU A 80 -19.55 10.56 -8.82
CA GLU A 80 -20.28 11.24 -9.90
C GLU A 80 -21.37 10.33 -10.44
N GLY A 81 -22.50 10.92 -10.88
CA GLY A 81 -23.64 10.19 -11.42
C GLY A 81 -24.58 9.60 -10.36
N LYS A 82 -25.56 8.82 -10.85
CA LYS A 82 -26.58 8.16 -10.02
C LYS A 82 -26.00 6.97 -9.26
N PRO A 83 -26.48 6.66 -8.04
CA PRO A 83 -26.03 5.51 -7.29
C PRO A 83 -26.35 4.18 -7.98
N THR A 84 -25.50 3.17 -7.75
CA THR A 84 -25.84 1.77 -8.07
C THR A 84 -26.75 1.20 -7.00
N ILE A 85 -27.85 0.57 -7.44
CA ILE A 85 -28.89 0.03 -6.57
C ILE A 85 -29.19 -1.41 -7.02
N GLU A 86 -28.89 -2.39 -6.18
CA GLU A 86 -29.15 -3.81 -6.42
C GLU A 86 -29.99 -4.37 -5.25
N LEU A 87 -31.13 -5.01 -5.55
CA LEU A 87 -32.07 -5.53 -4.55
C LEU A 87 -32.09 -7.06 -4.58
N TYR A 88 -31.93 -7.67 -3.41
CA TYR A 88 -31.88 -9.12 -3.21
C TYR A 88 -32.91 -9.54 -2.17
N SER A 89 -33.57 -10.68 -2.37
CA SER A 89 -34.60 -11.18 -1.44
C SER A 89 -34.60 -12.69 -1.30
N SER A 90 -34.93 -13.17 -0.10
CA SER A 90 -35.01 -14.59 0.23
C SER A 90 -36.09 -14.84 1.31
N PRO A 91 -37.22 -15.52 0.99
CA PRO A 91 -37.64 -15.94 -0.34
C PRO A 91 -37.78 -14.79 -1.34
N LYS A 92 -37.71 -15.10 -2.65
CA LYS A 92 -37.73 -14.08 -3.70
C LYS A 92 -39.03 -13.25 -3.65
N LEU A 93 -38.90 -11.93 -3.75
CA LEU A 93 -40.02 -11.00 -3.92
C LEU A 93 -40.80 -11.29 -5.21
N THR A 94 -42.06 -10.86 -5.24
CA THR A 94 -42.81 -10.83 -6.50
C THR A 94 -42.17 -9.81 -7.44
N ASN A 95 -42.17 -10.10 -8.75
CA ASN A 95 -41.57 -9.21 -9.75
C ASN A 95 -42.16 -7.79 -9.70
N ASP A 96 -43.46 -7.65 -9.45
CA ASP A 96 -44.11 -6.34 -9.34
C ASP A 96 -43.62 -5.56 -8.11
N LYS A 97 -43.43 -6.25 -6.98
CA LYS A 97 -42.94 -5.61 -5.76
C LYS A 97 -41.49 -5.17 -5.88
N GLU A 98 -40.65 -6.03 -6.44
CA GLU A 98 -39.25 -5.73 -6.72
C GLU A 98 -39.12 -4.54 -7.68
N LYS A 99 -39.89 -4.54 -8.78
CA LYS A 99 -39.89 -3.46 -9.77
C LYS A 99 -40.38 -2.13 -9.18
N HIS A 100 -41.46 -2.15 -8.41
CA HIS A 100 -41.98 -0.95 -7.75
C HIS A 100 -40.95 -0.35 -6.78
N ALA A 101 -40.36 -1.19 -5.91
CA ALA A 101 -39.34 -0.73 -4.97
C ALA A 101 -38.13 -0.11 -5.68
N LEU A 102 -37.64 -0.75 -6.75
CA LEU A 102 -36.53 -0.20 -7.55
C LEU A 102 -36.91 1.13 -8.25
N GLN A 103 -38.13 1.27 -8.74
CA GLN A 103 -38.62 2.52 -9.33
C GLN A 103 -38.62 3.68 -8.33
N GLU A 104 -39.14 3.45 -7.12
CA GLU A 104 -39.15 4.45 -6.05
C GLU A 104 -37.71 4.80 -5.61
N LEU A 105 -36.84 3.80 -5.45
CA LEU A 105 -35.43 4.00 -5.11
C LEU A 105 -34.68 4.83 -6.17
N HIS A 106 -34.96 4.60 -7.46
CA HIS A 106 -34.37 5.38 -8.55
C HIS A 106 -34.95 6.79 -8.69
N ALA A 107 -36.13 7.05 -8.14
CA ALA A 107 -36.77 8.36 -8.12
C ALA A 107 -36.29 9.26 -6.97
N MET A 108 -35.62 8.70 -5.95
CA MET A 108 -35.07 9.47 -4.84
C MET A 108 -34.00 10.47 -5.29
N SER A 109 -33.99 11.64 -4.64
CA SER A 109 -32.81 12.51 -4.63
C SER A 109 -31.65 11.79 -3.95
N TYR A 110 -30.44 11.91 -4.50
CA TYR A 110 -29.24 11.24 -4.00
C TYR A 110 -28.13 12.24 -3.70
N GLU A 111 -27.23 11.84 -2.80
CA GLU A 111 -26.03 12.60 -2.45
C GLU A 111 -24.79 11.85 -2.96
N ASN A 112 -23.97 12.54 -3.75
CA ASN A 112 -22.69 12.02 -4.23
C ASN A 112 -21.63 12.06 -3.13
N THR A 113 -20.66 11.17 -3.25
CA THR A 113 -19.46 11.20 -2.41
C THR A 113 -18.45 12.22 -2.95
N LYS A 114 -17.49 12.61 -2.12
CA LYS A 114 -16.49 13.64 -2.45
C LYS A 114 -15.26 13.06 -3.16
N LEU A 115 -14.81 11.87 -2.73
CA LEU A 115 -13.50 11.34 -3.11
C LEU A 115 -13.62 9.99 -3.82
N VAL A 116 -14.33 9.04 -3.22
CA VAL A 116 -14.41 7.64 -3.67
C VAL A 116 -15.81 7.08 -3.47
N ASP A 117 -16.11 5.99 -4.14
CA ASP A 117 -17.38 5.29 -3.98
C ASP A 117 -17.58 4.80 -2.54
N PHE A 118 -18.82 4.82 -2.07
CA PHE A 118 -19.17 4.49 -0.69
C PHE A 118 -20.28 3.42 -0.66
N PRO A 119 -19.91 2.13 -0.75
CA PRO A 119 -20.86 1.02 -0.71
C PRO A 119 -21.40 0.73 0.70
N MET A 120 -22.67 0.38 0.76
CA MET A 120 -23.38 -0.05 1.97
C MET A 120 -24.43 -1.12 1.66
N LEU A 121 -24.83 -1.85 2.70
CA LEU A 121 -25.99 -2.73 2.68
C LEU A 121 -27.08 -2.19 3.60
N ILE A 122 -28.32 -2.26 3.14
CA ILE A 122 -29.51 -2.05 3.96
C ILE A 122 -30.25 -3.37 4.04
N HIS A 123 -30.31 -3.93 5.25
CA HIS A 123 -30.98 -5.18 5.54
C HIS A 123 -32.40 -4.91 6.01
N VAL A 124 -33.36 -5.68 5.49
CA VAL A 124 -34.75 -5.72 5.95
C VAL A 124 -35.02 -7.13 6.47
N ASN A 125 -35.51 -7.25 7.70
CA ASN A 125 -35.81 -8.52 8.37
C ASN A 125 -34.62 -9.51 8.42
N HIS A 126 -33.38 -8.99 8.31
CA HIS A 126 -32.16 -9.81 8.29
C HIS A 126 -31.15 -9.29 9.32
N GLU A 127 -30.71 -10.17 10.22
CA GLU A 127 -29.72 -9.85 11.25
C GLU A 127 -28.29 -9.83 10.67
N LYS A 128 -27.38 -9.16 11.38
CA LYS A 128 -25.99 -8.96 10.93
C LYS A 128 -25.20 -10.27 11.12
N GLY A 129 -24.61 -10.83 10.07
CA GLY A 129 -23.63 -11.93 10.16
C GLY A 129 -23.73 -13.08 9.16
N THR A 130 -24.81 -13.20 8.38
CA THR A 130 -25.06 -14.34 7.46
C THR A 130 -25.39 -13.91 6.02
N THR A 131 -24.76 -12.84 5.55
CA THR A 131 -25.15 -12.13 4.31
C THR A 131 -25.05 -12.93 3.02
N GLU A 132 -24.03 -13.78 2.87
CA GLU A 132 -23.81 -14.54 1.62
C GLU A 132 -24.57 -15.86 1.58
N ALA A 133 -24.77 -16.51 2.73
CA ALA A 133 -25.43 -17.82 2.80
C ALA A 133 -26.93 -17.74 2.45
N ASP A 134 -27.56 -16.60 2.75
CA ASP A 134 -29.00 -16.42 2.60
C ASP A 134 -29.42 -15.86 1.23
N PHE A 135 -28.49 -15.25 0.47
CA PHE A 135 -28.79 -14.52 -0.78
C PHE A 135 -27.96 -15.01 -1.96
N LYS A 136 -28.54 -15.91 -2.76
CA LYS A 136 -27.89 -16.41 -3.99
C LYS A 136 -27.60 -15.26 -4.96
N GLY A 137 -26.34 -15.15 -5.38
CA GLY A 137 -25.91 -14.19 -6.39
C GLY A 137 -25.58 -12.78 -5.88
N LEU A 138 -25.68 -12.53 -4.56
CA LEU A 138 -25.10 -11.33 -3.96
C LEU A 138 -23.58 -11.43 -4.03
N LEU A 139 -22.94 -10.46 -4.68
CA LEU A 139 -21.48 -10.34 -4.72
C LEU A 139 -21.11 -8.92 -4.31
N LEU A 140 -20.38 -8.77 -3.22
CA LEU A 140 -20.06 -7.45 -2.68
C LEU A 140 -19.03 -6.73 -3.55
N PRO A 141 -19.02 -5.38 -3.59
CA PRO A 141 -18.10 -4.62 -4.44
C PRO A 141 -16.62 -4.97 -4.22
N TYR A 142 -16.21 -5.17 -2.96
CA TYR A 142 -14.85 -5.59 -2.63
C TYR A 142 -14.50 -6.95 -3.22
N ASP A 143 -15.43 -7.91 -3.18
CA ASP A 143 -15.22 -9.24 -3.76
C ASP A 143 -15.20 -9.20 -5.29
N LYS A 144 -16.04 -8.36 -5.92
CA LYS A 144 -15.99 -8.09 -7.37
C LYS A 144 -14.59 -7.60 -7.77
N LEU A 145 -14.06 -6.61 -7.07
CA LEU A 145 -12.71 -6.05 -7.30
C LEU A 145 -11.62 -7.10 -7.09
N LYS A 146 -11.73 -7.89 -6.03
CA LYS A 146 -10.76 -8.94 -5.71
C LYS A 146 -10.76 -10.05 -6.77
N ILE A 147 -11.93 -10.50 -7.22
CA ILE A 147 -12.07 -11.50 -8.29
C ILE A 147 -11.52 -10.96 -9.62
N GLU A 148 -11.82 -9.71 -9.99
CA GLU A 148 -11.22 -9.07 -11.17
C GLU A 148 -9.69 -9.09 -11.07
N TYR A 149 -9.16 -8.67 -9.92
CA TYR A 149 -7.72 -8.62 -9.71
C TYR A 149 -7.08 -10.01 -9.71
N GLU A 150 -7.72 -11.02 -9.11
CA GLU A 150 -7.23 -12.40 -9.07
C GLU A 150 -7.10 -12.99 -10.47
N ASN A 151 -8.11 -12.78 -11.33
CA ASN A 151 -8.18 -13.31 -12.69
C ASN A 151 -7.43 -12.49 -13.75
N ALA A 152 -6.98 -11.28 -13.41
CA ALA A 152 -6.22 -10.43 -14.32
C ALA A 152 -4.85 -11.05 -14.70
N ASP A 153 -4.35 -10.72 -15.89
CA ASP A 153 -2.97 -11.00 -16.27
C ASP A 153 -1.97 -10.01 -15.61
N LEU A 154 -0.67 -10.20 -15.85
CA LEU A 154 0.37 -9.37 -15.24
C LEU A 154 0.19 -7.88 -15.56
N LYS A 155 -0.07 -7.55 -16.84
CA LYS A 155 -0.26 -6.18 -17.31
C LYS A 155 -1.48 -5.53 -16.66
N LYS A 156 -2.61 -6.22 -16.64
CA LYS A 156 -3.84 -5.72 -16.05
C LYS A 156 -3.70 -5.56 -14.53
N LYS A 157 -3.02 -6.46 -13.81
CA LYS A 157 -2.72 -6.26 -12.38
C LYS A 157 -1.83 -5.05 -12.14
N TYR A 158 -0.82 -4.82 -12.99
CA TYR A 158 0.00 -3.61 -12.96
C TYR A 158 -0.85 -2.34 -13.11
N GLU A 159 -1.74 -2.31 -14.09
CA GLU A 159 -2.67 -1.18 -14.32
C GLU A 159 -3.65 -0.98 -13.16
N LEU A 160 -4.24 -2.06 -12.63
CA LEU A 160 -5.17 -2.02 -11.50
C LEU A 160 -4.50 -1.50 -10.22
N ASN A 161 -3.24 -1.86 -9.97
CA ASN A 161 -2.49 -1.33 -8.82
C ASN A 161 -2.27 0.19 -8.91
N LYS A 162 -1.93 0.69 -10.10
CA LYS A 162 -1.78 2.12 -10.34
C LYS A 162 -3.12 2.84 -10.17
N ALA A 163 -4.16 2.33 -10.82
CA ALA A 163 -5.51 2.91 -10.76
C ALA A 163 -6.04 2.97 -9.32
N TYR A 164 -5.87 1.90 -8.54
CA TYR A 164 -6.27 1.86 -7.13
C TYR A 164 -5.57 2.95 -6.30
N ALA A 165 -4.24 3.11 -6.45
CA ALA A 165 -3.52 4.14 -5.73
C ALA A 165 -3.94 5.57 -6.15
N ILE A 166 -4.13 5.81 -7.45
CA ILE A 166 -4.46 7.13 -8.01
C ILE A 166 -5.89 7.53 -7.67
N ASN A 167 -6.85 6.63 -7.87
CA ASN A 167 -8.27 6.95 -7.83
C ASN A 167 -8.88 6.79 -6.44
N GLU A 168 -8.30 5.93 -5.60
CA GLU A 168 -8.87 5.63 -4.28
C GLU A 168 -7.97 6.08 -3.12
N VAL A 169 -6.72 5.61 -3.08
CA VAL A 169 -5.90 5.76 -1.89
C VAL A 169 -5.36 7.18 -1.71
N ILE A 170 -4.68 7.73 -2.71
CA ILE A 170 -4.07 9.07 -2.62
C ILE A 170 -5.11 10.16 -2.33
N PRO A 171 -6.29 10.20 -2.98
CA PRO A 171 -7.33 11.19 -2.67
C PRO A 171 -7.78 11.14 -1.22
N VAL A 172 -8.00 9.94 -0.67
CA VAL A 172 -8.46 9.79 0.73
C VAL A 172 -7.36 10.17 1.72
N LEU A 173 -6.13 9.67 1.53
CA LEU A 173 -5.03 9.97 2.45
C LEU A 173 -4.66 11.47 2.43
N SER A 174 -4.65 12.10 1.25
CA SER A 174 -4.39 13.54 1.14
C SER A 174 -5.46 14.38 1.82
N ALA A 175 -6.74 13.99 1.71
CA ALA A 175 -7.82 14.67 2.42
C ALA A 175 -7.64 14.63 3.93
N TYR A 176 -7.29 13.47 4.52
CA TYR A 176 -6.98 13.38 5.94
C TYR A 176 -5.81 14.26 6.35
N GLN A 177 -4.76 14.32 5.53
CA GLN A 177 -3.60 15.17 5.78
C GLN A 177 -3.94 16.66 5.73
N MET A 178 -4.91 17.07 4.91
CA MET A 178 -5.30 18.47 4.79
C MET A 178 -6.19 18.96 5.95
N ILE A 179 -6.95 18.07 6.60
CA ILE A 179 -7.88 18.44 7.69
C ILE A 179 -7.27 18.40 9.09
N VAL A 180 -5.99 18.00 9.23
CA VAL A 180 -5.31 18.02 10.54
C VAL A 180 -5.19 19.45 11.10
N GLU A 181 -4.94 19.59 12.40
CA GLU A 181 -4.70 20.89 13.05
C GLU A 181 -3.54 21.66 12.39
N ASP A 182 -3.61 22.99 12.35
CA ASP A 182 -2.62 23.85 11.68
C ASP A 182 -1.18 23.70 12.20
N LYS A 183 -1.01 23.21 13.43
CA LYS A 183 0.31 22.95 14.03
C LYS A 183 1.09 21.82 13.33
N PHE A 184 0.41 20.91 12.63
CA PHE A 184 1.02 19.80 11.88
C PHE A 184 1.32 20.23 10.45
N VAL A 185 2.28 21.16 10.31
CA VAL A 185 2.56 21.85 9.06
C VAL A 185 3.12 20.91 7.99
N GLY A 186 4.03 20.00 8.36
CA GLY A 186 4.58 19.03 7.42
C GLY A 186 3.48 18.14 6.84
N VAL A 187 2.60 17.63 7.70
CA VAL A 187 1.46 16.79 7.30
C VAL A 187 0.55 17.54 6.34
N LYS A 188 0.16 18.77 6.66
CA LYS A 188 -0.69 19.60 5.77
C LYS A 188 -0.02 19.89 4.43
N ASN A 189 1.28 20.16 4.42
CA ASN A 189 2.02 20.44 3.18
C ASN A 189 2.07 19.21 2.27
N ILE A 190 2.30 18.02 2.82
CA ILE A 190 2.25 16.76 2.07
C ILE A 190 0.82 16.48 1.56
N GLY A 191 -0.21 16.73 2.36
CA GLY A 191 -1.61 16.62 1.91
C GLY A 191 -1.92 17.53 0.72
N LYS A 192 -1.54 18.81 0.81
CA LYS A 192 -1.71 19.78 -0.28
C LYS A 192 -0.91 19.40 -1.52
N LEU A 193 0.30 18.87 -1.35
CA LEU A 193 1.14 18.39 -2.44
C LEU A 193 0.47 17.22 -3.16
N ALA A 194 0.11 16.17 -2.42
CA ALA A 194 -0.52 14.97 -2.95
C ALA A 194 -1.89 15.26 -3.61
N HIS A 195 -2.66 16.21 -3.06
CA HIS A 195 -3.95 16.59 -3.64
C HIS A 195 -3.84 17.32 -4.99
N LYS A 196 -2.77 18.09 -5.20
CA LYS A 196 -2.58 18.91 -6.42
C LYS A 196 -1.92 18.17 -7.57
N ILE A 197 -1.20 17.08 -7.29
CA ILE A 197 -0.41 16.37 -8.28
C ILE A 197 -1.30 15.45 -9.11
N ASP A 198 -1.09 15.49 -10.42
CA ASP A 198 -1.68 14.54 -11.36
C ASP A 198 -0.81 13.28 -11.45
N PHE A 199 -1.16 12.26 -10.65
CA PHE A 199 -0.46 10.97 -10.62
C PHE A 199 -0.75 10.06 -11.82
N THR A 200 -1.64 10.47 -12.75
CA THR A 200 -1.79 9.76 -14.03
C THR A 200 -0.60 9.98 -14.96
N LYS A 201 0.19 11.04 -14.70
CA LYS A 201 1.42 11.37 -15.40
C LYS A 201 2.65 10.85 -14.63
N PRO A 202 3.79 10.64 -15.31
CA PRO A 202 5.04 10.30 -14.64
C PRO A 202 5.39 11.34 -13.57
N GLN A 203 5.58 10.89 -12.35
CA GLN A 203 6.02 11.68 -11.19
C GLN A 203 7.29 11.07 -10.59
N ASP A 204 8.13 11.92 -10.02
CA ASP A 204 9.31 11.48 -9.28
C ASP A 204 8.96 11.32 -7.79
N ALA A 205 8.61 10.09 -7.38
CA ALA A 205 8.24 9.81 -5.99
C ALA A 205 9.37 10.13 -5.00
N TYR A 206 10.64 10.02 -5.41
CA TYR A 206 11.80 10.38 -4.58
C TYR A 206 11.84 11.89 -4.32
N ARG A 207 11.59 12.73 -5.33
CA ARG A 207 11.49 14.18 -5.16
C ARG A 207 10.30 14.61 -4.31
N LEU A 208 9.16 13.94 -4.46
CA LEU A 208 7.96 14.24 -3.68
C LEU A 208 8.09 13.85 -2.20
N THR A 209 8.94 12.88 -1.89
CA THR A 209 9.07 12.32 -0.54
C THR A 209 10.50 12.40 0.00
N SER A 210 11.40 11.54 -0.44
CA SER A 210 12.75 11.34 0.11
C SER A 210 13.62 12.59 0.12
N ALA A 211 13.58 13.42 -0.92
CA ALA A 211 14.30 14.70 -0.99
C ALA A 211 13.46 15.90 -0.52
N ASN A 212 12.27 15.67 0.03
CA ASN A 212 11.34 16.71 0.44
C ASN A 212 11.42 16.93 1.96
N PRO A 213 11.81 18.14 2.44
CA PRO A 213 11.85 18.42 3.87
C PRO A 213 10.47 18.33 4.55
N ASP A 214 9.38 18.68 3.85
CA ASP A 214 8.02 18.57 4.39
C ASP A 214 7.63 17.12 4.66
N TYR A 215 8.14 16.16 3.87
CA TYR A 215 7.86 14.74 4.08
C TYR A 215 8.47 14.25 5.39
N TRP A 216 9.75 14.53 5.61
CA TRP A 216 10.43 14.12 6.84
C TRP A 216 9.90 14.87 8.06
N ARG A 217 9.56 16.14 7.92
CA ARG A 217 8.84 16.88 8.96
C ARG A 217 7.51 16.19 9.29
N ALA A 218 6.73 15.81 8.28
CA ALA A 218 5.47 15.12 8.47
C ALA A 218 5.65 13.77 9.18
N VAL A 219 6.71 13.01 8.86
CA VAL A 219 7.08 11.76 9.56
C VAL A 219 7.33 12.01 11.05
N LEU A 220 8.03 13.10 11.39
CA LEU A 220 8.31 13.49 12.79
C LEU A 220 7.05 13.96 13.54
N GLU A 221 6.08 14.53 12.83
CA GLU A 221 4.81 15.02 13.38
C GLU A 221 3.80 13.89 13.69
N MET A 222 4.06 12.64 13.26
CA MET A 222 3.15 11.51 13.47
C MET A 222 3.25 10.89 14.87
N ASN A 223 2.09 10.56 15.42
CA ASN A 223 2.00 9.69 16.60
C ASN A 223 2.36 8.25 16.23
N LEU A 224 2.93 7.50 17.19
CA LEU A 224 3.16 6.06 17.05
C LEU A 224 1.89 5.34 16.59
N GLY A 225 2.05 4.42 15.64
CA GLY A 225 0.95 3.64 15.06
C GLY A 225 0.24 4.33 13.91
N ASN A 226 0.32 5.65 13.79
CA ASN A 226 -0.28 6.39 12.67
C ASN A 226 0.67 6.44 11.48
N GLN A 227 0.41 5.62 10.48
CA GLN A 227 1.25 5.49 9.29
C GLN A 227 0.75 6.31 8.09
N LEU A 228 0.03 7.42 8.34
CA LEU A 228 -0.52 8.27 7.28
C LEU A 228 0.53 8.74 6.28
N ILE A 229 1.67 9.23 6.75
CA ILE A 229 2.73 9.76 5.88
C ILE A 229 3.48 8.65 5.13
N PRO A 230 3.96 7.57 5.79
CA PRO A 230 4.61 6.47 5.07
C PRO A 230 3.65 5.72 4.12
N ALA A 231 2.37 5.57 4.46
CA ALA A 231 1.37 4.97 3.57
C ALA A 231 1.14 5.82 2.31
N THR A 232 1.16 7.15 2.41
CA THR A 232 1.11 8.02 1.22
C THR A 232 2.32 7.85 0.33
N LYS A 233 3.53 7.69 0.89
CA LYS A 233 4.73 7.36 0.08
C LYS A 233 4.56 6.04 -0.66
N ILE A 234 4.06 5.00 0.01
CA ILE A 234 3.76 3.70 -0.63
C ILE A 234 2.76 3.90 -1.78
N ALA A 235 1.66 4.64 -1.54
CA ALA A 235 0.67 4.90 -2.57
C ALA A 235 1.26 5.68 -3.77
N MET A 236 2.16 6.64 -3.54
CA MET A 236 2.88 7.34 -4.61
C MET A 236 3.72 6.35 -5.45
N HIS A 237 4.46 5.43 -4.84
CA HIS A 237 5.19 4.39 -5.58
C HIS A 237 4.25 3.47 -6.37
N PHE A 238 3.12 3.04 -5.78
CA PHE A 238 2.10 2.27 -6.49
C PHE A 238 1.55 3.02 -7.71
N SER A 239 1.26 4.32 -7.57
CA SER A 239 0.74 5.14 -8.68
C SER A 239 1.70 5.21 -9.87
N GLN A 240 3.00 5.16 -9.60
CA GLN A 240 4.06 5.19 -10.61
C GLN A 240 4.44 3.78 -11.10
N GLY A 241 3.83 2.74 -10.54
CA GLY A 241 4.15 1.35 -10.87
C GLY A 241 5.52 0.90 -10.35
N GLU A 242 6.07 1.55 -9.33
CA GLU A 242 7.33 1.21 -8.68
C GLU A 242 7.09 0.14 -7.59
N LEU A 243 6.52 -1.01 -7.99
CA LEU A 243 5.93 -1.99 -7.05
C LEU A 243 7.00 -2.70 -6.19
N ASP A 244 8.20 -2.94 -6.72
CA ASP A 244 9.31 -3.52 -5.95
C ASP A 244 9.75 -2.59 -4.80
N ILE A 245 9.84 -1.29 -5.07
CA ILE A 245 10.16 -0.27 -4.05
C ILE A 245 9.02 -0.18 -3.04
N ALA A 246 7.77 -0.10 -3.53
CA ALA A 246 6.58 -0.04 -2.68
C ALA A 246 6.52 -1.25 -1.73
N MET A 247 6.85 -2.46 -2.21
CA MET A 247 6.88 -3.68 -1.41
C MET A 247 7.87 -3.58 -0.25
N ASN A 248 9.07 -3.04 -0.47
CA ASN A 248 10.08 -2.87 0.58
C ASN A 248 9.54 -1.99 1.72
N TYR A 249 8.97 -0.83 1.39
CA TYR A 249 8.36 0.04 2.39
C TYR A 249 7.15 -0.62 3.05
N LEU A 250 6.27 -1.22 2.27
CA LEU A 250 5.03 -1.83 2.76
C LEU A 250 5.26 -2.90 3.82
N LYS A 251 6.25 -3.79 3.60
CA LYS A 251 6.62 -4.82 4.56
C LYS A 251 6.98 -4.23 5.93
N MET A 252 7.68 -3.09 5.93
CA MET A 252 8.16 -2.45 7.15
C MET A 252 7.10 -1.57 7.80
N VAL A 253 6.42 -0.72 7.02
CA VAL A 253 5.39 0.22 7.52
C VAL A 253 4.21 -0.55 8.13
N LYS A 254 3.77 -1.64 7.50
CA LYS A 254 2.66 -2.46 7.99
C LYS A 254 2.94 -3.03 9.39
N PHE A 255 4.20 -3.36 9.68
CA PHE A 255 4.60 -3.89 10.99
C PHE A 255 4.29 -2.92 12.14
N PHE A 256 4.37 -1.62 11.88
CA PHE A 256 4.17 -0.56 12.86
C PHE A 256 2.81 0.13 12.78
N SER A 257 1.89 -0.36 11.96
CA SER A 257 0.59 0.28 11.74
C SER A 257 -0.43 -0.13 12.81
N ASP A 258 -1.13 0.84 13.39
CA ASP A 258 -2.24 0.56 14.31
C ASP A 258 -3.44 0.00 13.52
N PRO A 259 -3.95 -1.21 13.86
CA PRO A 259 -5.10 -1.83 13.20
C PRO A 259 -6.37 -0.98 13.16
N LYS A 260 -6.49 0.01 14.05
CA LYS A 260 -7.65 0.89 14.15
C LYS A 260 -7.62 2.06 13.17
N THR A 261 -6.49 2.32 12.50
CA THR A 261 -6.36 3.44 11.56
C THR A 261 -6.90 3.09 10.18
N THR A 262 -7.34 4.10 9.41
CA THR A 262 -7.71 3.93 7.99
C THR A 262 -6.51 3.48 7.16
N THR A 263 -5.33 4.00 7.48
CA THR A 263 -4.08 3.71 6.78
C THR A 263 -3.73 2.23 6.85
N ASN A 264 -4.00 1.57 7.98
CA ASN A 264 -3.80 0.14 8.12
C ASN A 264 -4.62 -0.68 7.13
N ASP A 265 -5.85 -0.26 6.84
CA ASP A 265 -6.74 -0.99 5.93
C ASP A 265 -6.21 -0.90 4.49
N TYR A 266 -5.74 0.28 4.07
CA TYR A 266 -5.04 0.45 2.79
C TYR A 266 -3.73 -0.35 2.72
N LEU A 267 -2.93 -0.38 3.79
CA LEU A 267 -1.70 -1.19 3.83
C LEU A 267 -2.00 -2.69 3.74
N LYS A 268 -3.09 -3.17 4.35
CA LYS A 268 -3.53 -4.56 4.19
C LYS A 268 -3.93 -4.85 2.74
N GLU A 269 -4.63 -3.92 2.10
CA GLU A 269 -5.05 -4.07 0.72
C GLU A 269 -3.87 -4.08 -0.25
N PHE A 270 -2.97 -3.12 -0.15
CA PHE A 270 -1.72 -3.12 -0.92
C PHE A 270 -0.93 -4.42 -0.73
N ALA A 271 -0.94 -5.00 0.48
CA ALA A 271 -0.16 -6.21 0.76
C ALA A 271 -0.69 -7.43 0.00
N TRP A 272 -2.00 -7.66 -0.03
CA TRP A 272 -2.54 -8.80 -0.78
C TRP A 272 -2.45 -8.55 -2.30
N ARG A 273 -2.63 -7.30 -2.76
CA ARG A 273 -2.48 -6.95 -4.18
C ARG A 273 -1.07 -7.24 -4.69
N ILE A 274 -0.05 -6.80 -3.95
CA ILE A 274 1.36 -7.09 -4.29
C ILE A 274 1.68 -8.57 -4.19
N ASP A 275 1.15 -9.29 -3.20
CA ASP A 275 1.36 -10.74 -3.07
C ASP A 275 0.85 -11.49 -4.30
N LEU A 276 -0.39 -11.22 -4.72
CA LEU A 276 -0.97 -11.80 -5.92
C LEU A 276 -0.28 -11.36 -7.21
N PHE A 277 0.16 -10.09 -7.30
CA PHE A 277 0.95 -9.61 -8.43
C PHE A 277 2.26 -10.39 -8.56
N ASN A 278 2.98 -10.55 -7.45
CA ASN A 278 4.27 -11.23 -7.42
C ASN A 278 4.14 -12.73 -7.69
N LYS A 279 3.04 -13.37 -7.29
CA LYS A 279 2.75 -14.76 -7.69
C LYS A 279 2.62 -14.89 -9.20
N THR A 280 1.84 -14.02 -9.84
CA THR A 280 1.74 -13.99 -11.31
C THR A 280 3.08 -13.69 -11.97
N LEU A 281 3.84 -12.70 -11.46
CA LEU A 281 5.17 -12.37 -11.97
C LEU A 281 6.14 -13.56 -11.85
N SER A 282 6.15 -14.27 -10.73
CA SER A 282 6.99 -15.46 -10.50
C SER A 282 6.69 -16.54 -11.54
N THR A 283 5.41 -16.85 -11.77
CA THR A 283 5.00 -17.83 -12.78
C THR A 283 5.48 -17.44 -14.18
N GLU A 284 5.39 -16.16 -14.57
CA GLU A 284 5.90 -15.72 -15.88
C GLU A 284 7.43 -15.77 -15.96
N ILE A 285 8.14 -15.38 -14.91
CA ILE A 285 9.61 -15.45 -14.85
C ILE A 285 10.10 -16.91 -14.93
N GLU A 286 9.45 -17.83 -14.22
CA GLU A 286 9.79 -19.26 -14.23
C GLU A 286 9.72 -19.88 -15.63
N LYS A 287 8.84 -19.38 -16.51
CA LYS A 287 8.82 -19.80 -17.93
C LYS A 287 10.12 -19.42 -18.64
N GLY A 288 10.65 -18.22 -18.37
CA GLY A 288 11.91 -17.75 -18.91
C GLY A 288 13.09 -18.56 -18.38
N ILE A 289 13.10 -18.85 -17.08
CA ILE A 289 14.14 -19.66 -16.42
C ILE A 289 14.14 -21.07 -17.03
N ALA A 290 12.97 -21.69 -17.20
CA ALA A 290 12.86 -23.01 -17.80
C ALA A 290 13.38 -23.07 -19.25
N GLU A 291 13.23 -21.99 -20.04
CA GLU A 291 13.83 -21.93 -21.39
C GLU A 291 15.34 -21.66 -21.33
N HIS A 292 15.80 -20.84 -20.39
CA HIS A 292 17.23 -20.62 -20.13
C HIS A 292 17.94 -21.93 -19.81
N ASP A 293 17.39 -22.71 -18.89
CA ASP A 293 17.96 -23.98 -18.43
C ASP A 293 18.04 -25.03 -19.54
N LYS A 294 17.16 -24.96 -20.54
CA LYS A 294 17.21 -25.78 -21.77
C LYS A 294 18.26 -25.30 -22.78
N GLY A 295 18.93 -24.17 -22.53
CA GLY A 295 19.84 -23.52 -23.47
C GLY A 295 19.14 -22.77 -24.61
N ASN A 296 17.82 -22.53 -24.51
CA ASN A 296 17.01 -21.79 -25.47
C ASN A 296 17.03 -20.28 -25.14
N TYR A 297 18.21 -19.68 -25.12
CA TYR A 297 18.40 -18.33 -24.59
C TYR A 297 17.57 -17.26 -25.31
N GLU A 298 17.37 -17.37 -26.62
CA GLU A 298 16.54 -16.44 -27.39
C GLU A 298 15.07 -16.48 -26.94
N LYS A 299 14.55 -17.66 -26.61
CA LYS A 299 13.19 -17.81 -26.08
C LYS A 299 13.08 -17.22 -24.67
N ALA A 300 14.07 -17.47 -23.82
CA ALA A 300 14.13 -16.89 -22.48
C ALA A 300 14.17 -15.35 -22.54
N ILE A 301 15.01 -14.77 -23.41
CA ILE A 301 15.09 -13.33 -23.67
C ILE A 301 13.74 -12.78 -24.13
N ALA A 302 13.05 -13.47 -25.03
CA ALA A 302 11.73 -13.05 -25.50
C ALA A 302 10.71 -13.02 -24.35
N VAL A 303 10.70 -14.03 -23.47
CA VAL A 303 9.84 -14.06 -22.28
C VAL A 303 10.11 -12.86 -21.37
N TYR A 304 11.37 -12.61 -20.99
CA TYR A 304 11.71 -11.48 -20.12
C TYR A 304 11.42 -10.13 -20.77
N THR A 305 11.56 -10.02 -22.09
CA THR A 305 11.18 -8.80 -22.83
C THR A 305 9.68 -8.55 -22.78
N ILE A 306 8.84 -9.58 -22.90
CA ILE A 306 7.39 -9.46 -22.73
C ILE A 306 7.06 -9.01 -21.30
N ILE A 307 7.65 -9.64 -20.29
CA ILE A 307 7.46 -9.26 -18.88
C ILE A 307 7.83 -7.78 -18.67
N LEU A 308 8.93 -7.31 -19.25
CA LEU A 308 9.37 -5.92 -19.12
C LEU A 308 8.55 -4.92 -19.95
N ASN A 309 7.78 -5.38 -20.93
CA ASN A 309 6.77 -4.54 -21.60
C ASN A 309 5.53 -4.37 -20.71
N ASP A 310 5.13 -5.42 -19.99
CA ASP A 310 3.96 -5.40 -19.10
C ASP A 310 4.27 -4.76 -17.73
N TYR A 311 5.47 -5.00 -17.20
CA TYR A 311 5.99 -4.45 -15.95
C TYR A 311 7.47 -4.01 -16.12
N PRO A 312 7.72 -2.76 -16.59
CA PRO A 312 9.07 -2.29 -16.92
C PRO A 312 10.06 -2.22 -15.74
N LEU A 313 9.55 -2.15 -14.51
CA LEU A 313 10.33 -1.95 -13.29
C LEU A 313 10.49 -3.25 -12.48
N SER A 314 10.46 -4.41 -13.15
CA SER A 314 10.82 -5.69 -12.53
C SER A 314 12.33 -5.82 -12.38
N ALA A 315 12.85 -5.74 -11.14
CA ALA A 315 14.27 -5.97 -10.89
C ALA A 315 14.68 -7.40 -11.27
N TRP A 316 13.81 -8.38 -11.02
CA TRP A 316 14.06 -9.79 -11.30
C TRP A 316 14.08 -10.08 -12.80
N ALA A 317 13.11 -9.60 -13.59
CA ALA A 317 13.13 -9.84 -15.03
C ALA A 317 14.32 -9.14 -15.73
N GLN A 318 14.75 -7.97 -15.24
CA GLN A 318 15.96 -7.32 -15.75
C GLN A 318 17.23 -8.10 -15.42
N TYR A 319 17.30 -8.68 -14.23
CA TYR A 319 18.39 -9.55 -13.81
C TYR A 319 18.46 -10.80 -14.71
N GLU A 320 17.35 -11.51 -14.86
CA GLU A 320 17.30 -12.74 -15.68
C GLU A 320 17.52 -12.48 -17.17
N LEU A 321 17.02 -11.35 -17.70
CA LEU A 321 17.30 -10.92 -19.06
C LEU A 321 18.79 -10.78 -19.31
N TYR A 322 19.52 -10.16 -18.38
CA TYR A 322 20.97 -10.05 -18.46
C TYR A 322 21.62 -11.44 -18.49
N PHE A 323 21.22 -12.36 -17.61
CA PHE A 323 21.82 -13.71 -17.56
C PHE A 323 21.62 -14.47 -18.87
N SER A 324 20.42 -14.44 -19.44
CA SER A 324 20.15 -15.09 -20.73
C SER A 324 20.90 -14.45 -21.89
N GLN A 325 20.99 -13.11 -21.92
CA GLN A 325 21.75 -12.41 -22.96
C GLN A 325 23.24 -12.73 -22.87
N ASN A 326 23.80 -12.71 -21.65
CA ASN A 326 25.19 -13.03 -21.42
C ASN A 326 25.52 -14.48 -21.83
N ALA A 327 24.66 -15.44 -21.48
CA ALA A 327 24.83 -16.84 -21.87
C ALA A 327 24.78 -17.03 -23.40
N LEU A 328 23.86 -16.34 -24.08
CA LEU A 328 23.77 -16.36 -25.54
C LEU A 328 25.02 -15.78 -26.20
N ASP A 329 25.51 -14.65 -25.70
CA ASP A 329 26.69 -13.99 -26.28
C ASP A 329 27.97 -14.79 -26.03
N LEU A 330 28.09 -15.48 -24.89
CA LEU A 330 29.16 -16.46 -24.64
C LEU A 330 29.07 -17.66 -25.59
N LYS A 331 27.89 -18.26 -25.76
CA LYS A 331 27.65 -19.38 -26.70
C LYS A 331 28.04 -19.01 -28.13
N ASN A 332 27.82 -17.75 -28.51
CA ASN A 332 28.13 -17.23 -29.84
C ASN A 332 29.55 -16.64 -29.96
N ASN A 333 30.40 -16.77 -28.93
CA ASN A 333 31.76 -16.21 -28.89
C ASN A 333 31.83 -14.69 -29.14
N LYS A 334 30.77 -13.93 -28.79
CA LYS A 334 30.74 -12.47 -28.92
C LYS A 334 31.43 -11.76 -27.76
N ILE A 335 31.45 -12.41 -26.59
CA ILE A 335 32.11 -11.93 -25.37
C ILE A 335 32.95 -13.03 -24.75
N LYS A 336 33.87 -12.65 -23.85
CA LYS A 336 34.65 -13.60 -23.04
C LYS A 336 34.00 -13.81 -21.68
N THR A 337 34.31 -14.92 -21.02
CA THR A 337 33.79 -15.26 -19.68
C THR A 337 34.09 -14.20 -18.62
N GLU A 338 35.17 -13.43 -18.78
CA GLU A 338 35.57 -12.37 -17.86
C GLU A 338 34.92 -11.02 -18.16
N ASP A 339 34.24 -10.87 -19.31
CA ASP A 339 33.58 -9.63 -19.70
C ASP A 339 32.37 -9.36 -18.79
N ARG A 340 32.31 -8.15 -18.26
CA ARG A 340 31.27 -7.68 -17.34
C ARG A 340 30.55 -6.44 -17.83
N THR A 341 30.85 -5.99 -19.04
CA THR A 341 30.30 -4.74 -19.58
C THR A 341 28.77 -4.80 -19.61
N GLY A 342 28.21 -5.95 -20.02
CA GLY A 342 26.76 -6.18 -19.99
C GLY A 342 26.18 -6.09 -18.58
N TRP A 343 26.90 -6.61 -17.58
CA TRP A 343 26.48 -6.54 -16.18
C TRP A 343 26.47 -5.11 -15.64
N ASP A 344 27.52 -4.35 -15.92
CA ASP A 344 27.66 -2.98 -15.44
C ASP A 344 26.55 -2.06 -15.97
N ILE A 345 25.99 -2.38 -17.13
CA ILE A 345 24.79 -1.71 -17.68
C ILE A 345 23.51 -2.24 -17.02
N ALA A 346 23.36 -3.56 -16.92
CA ALA A 346 22.16 -4.19 -16.37
C ALA A 346 21.90 -3.81 -14.91
N LYS A 347 22.95 -3.79 -14.07
CA LYS A 347 22.85 -3.48 -12.64
C LYS A 347 22.23 -2.12 -12.35
N ILE A 348 22.46 -1.13 -13.22
CA ILE A 348 21.88 0.22 -13.08
C ILE A 348 20.35 0.13 -13.17
N LYS A 349 19.84 -0.65 -14.13
CA LYS A 349 18.40 -0.85 -14.29
C LYS A 349 17.83 -1.65 -13.12
N VAL A 350 18.50 -2.73 -12.72
CA VAL A 350 18.06 -3.59 -11.61
C VAL A 350 17.93 -2.78 -10.33
N TYR A 351 18.95 -1.98 -9.99
CA TYR A 351 18.91 -1.14 -8.79
C TYR A 351 18.01 0.07 -8.89
N LYS A 352 17.73 0.58 -10.09
CA LYS A 352 16.67 1.57 -10.30
C LYS A 352 15.29 0.98 -9.95
N SER A 353 15.09 -0.29 -10.27
CA SER A 353 13.84 -1.02 -10.03
C SER A 353 13.69 -1.44 -8.57
N ASN A 354 14.76 -1.94 -7.96
CA ASN A 354 14.81 -2.27 -6.55
C ASN A 354 16.23 -2.02 -5.98
N PRO A 355 16.42 -0.91 -5.24
CA PRO A 355 17.74 -0.57 -4.68
C PRO A 355 18.30 -1.62 -3.71
N LEU A 356 17.44 -2.45 -3.13
CA LEU A 356 17.81 -3.50 -2.17
C LEU A 356 17.94 -4.88 -2.83
N TYR A 357 17.82 -5.00 -4.16
CA TYR A 357 17.84 -6.30 -4.83
C TYR A 357 19.16 -7.06 -4.60
N GLY A 358 19.07 -8.31 -4.16
CA GLY A 358 20.20 -9.23 -3.97
C GLY A 358 20.68 -9.78 -5.31
N LEU A 359 22.00 -9.89 -5.50
CA LEU A 359 22.59 -10.27 -6.79
C LEU A 359 23.60 -11.39 -6.61
N ASP A 360 23.58 -12.36 -7.52
CA ASP A 360 24.55 -13.45 -7.57
C ASP A 360 25.46 -13.29 -8.80
N VAL A 361 26.32 -12.28 -8.74
CA VAL A 361 27.30 -11.94 -9.78
C VAL A 361 28.67 -11.81 -9.13
N ARG A 362 29.75 -12.06 -9.87
CA ARG A 362 31.10 -11.78 -9.34
C ARG A 362 31.18 -10.30 -8.93
N ALA A 363 31.88 -9.95 -7.86
CA ALA A 363 32.19 -8.54 -7.57
C ALA A 363 33.42 -8.07 -8.39
N SER A 364 33.40 -6.82 -8.85
CA SER A 364 34.51 -6.20 -9.60
C SER A 364 35.58 -5.61 -8.69
N ASN A 365 35.24 -5.31 -7.43
CA ASN A 365 36.15 -4.72 -6.45
C ASN A 365 35.69 -5.02 -5.01
N ALA A 366 36.58 -4.72 -4.05
CA ALA A 366 36.35 -4.96 -2.62
C ALA A 366 35.08 -4.30 -2.07
N LYS A 367 34.75 -3.08 -2.53
CA LYS A 367 33.54 -2.36 -2.09
C LYS A 367 32.29 -3.05 -2.60
N GLU A 368 32.25 -3.44 -3.87
CA GLU A 368 31.12 -4.18 -4.45
C GLU A 368 30.92 -5.52 -3.72
N GLY A 369 32.02 -6.26 -3.44
CA GLY A 369 31.95 -7.51 -2.68
C GLY A 369 31.37 -7.33 -1.28
N TYR A 370 31.76 -6.27 -0.58
CA TYR A 370 31.16 -5.91 0.71
C TYR A 370 29.66 -5.60 0.58
N LEU A 371 29.25 -4.75 -0.37
CA LEU A 371 27.84 -4.36 -0.54
C LEU A 371 26.94 -5.52 -0.97
N MET A 372 27.48 -6.50 -1.69
CA MET A 372 26.80 -7.75 -2.00
C MET A 372 26.57 -8.59 -0.74
N TYR A 373 27.59 -8.75 0.11
CA TYR A 373 27.45 -9.42 1.40
C TYR A 373 26.39 -8.75 2.29
N ARG A 374 26.39 -7.42 2.36
CA ARG A 374 25.38 -6.66 3.12
C ARG A 374 23.96 -6.97 2.65
N ARG A 375 23.74 -7.17 1.35
CA ARG A 375 22.43 -7.60 0.82
C ARG A 375 22.06 -9.03 1.25
N GLN A 376 23.02 -9.94 1.23
CA GLN A 376 22.78 -11.33 1.66
C GLN A 376 22.36 -11.40 3.13
N GLU A 377 22.93 -10.57 4.02
CA GLU A 377 22.53 -10.50 5.43
C GLU A 377 21.03 -10.23 5.62
N MET A 378 20.37 -9.50 4.71
CA MET A 378 18.93 -9.18 4.81
C MET A 378 18.05 -10.43 4.81
N SER A 379 18.49 -11.51 4.15
CA SER A 379 17.76 -12.79 4.09
C SER A 379 17.66 -13.51 5.45
N SER A 380 18.45 -13.10 6.43
CA SER A 380 18.46 -13.66 7.78
C SER A 380 17.59 -12.90 8.78
N LEU A 381 17.16 -11.68 8.43
CA LEU A 381 16.44 -10.78 9.33
C LEU A 381 14.94 -11.10 9.42
N LEU A 382 14.32 -10.67 10.51
CA LEU A 382 12.87 -10.70 10.78
C LEU A 382 12.28 -12.12 10.88
N LYS A 383 13.14 -13.12 11.15
CA LYS A 383 12.73 -14.52 11.33
C LYS A 383 12.26 -14.82 12.75
N ILE A 384 12.81 -14.13 13.73
CA ILE A 384 12.53 -14.33 15.16
C ILE A 384 11.73 -13.13 15.66
N LYS A 385 10.57 -13.37 16.27
CA LYS A 385 9.63 -12.30 16.64
C LYS A 385 10.22 -11.37 17.71
N GLU A 386 10.95 -11.93 18.66
CA GLU A 386 11.54 -11.24 19.79
C GLU A 386 12.68 -10.30 19.37
N GLU A 387 13.32 -10.55 18.22
CA GLU A 387 14.47 -9.78 17.72
C GLU A 387 14.08 -8.70 16.70
N GLN A 388 12.78 -8.57 16.39
CA GLN A 388 12.30 -7.74 15.28
C GLN A 388 12.78 -6.29 15.31
N LEU A 389 12.81 -5.62 16.48
CA LEU A 389 13.31 -4.24 16.56
C LEU A 389 14.81 -4.12 16.33
N ASN A 390 15.60 -5.12 16.78
CA ASN A 390 17.03 -5.18 16.52
C ASN A 390 17.30 -5.46 15.04
N ASP A 391 16.54 -6.37 14.45
CA ASP A 391 16.58 -6.69 13.03
C ASP A 391 16.22 -5.48 12.18
N ILE A 392 15.24 -4.66 12.60
CA ILE A 392 14.86 -3.42 11.91
C ILE A 392 16.02 -2.41 11.94
N TYR A 393 16.69 -2.26 13.08
CA TYR A 393 17.88 -1.41 13.17
C TYR A 393 19.02 -1.93 12.29
N LYS A 394 19.28 -3.24 12.30
CA LYS A 394 20.27 -3.90 11.45
C LYS A 394 19.93 -3.75 9.95
N TYR A 395 18.66 -3.82 9.60
CA TYR A 395 18.19 -3.61 8.23
C TYR A 395 18.39 -2.14 7.80
N ALA A 396 18.07 -1.19 8.68
CA ALA A 396 18.35 0.23 8.43
C ALA A 396 19.85 0.46 8.19
N ASP A 397 20.69 -0.17 9.00
CA ASP A 397 22.15 -0.08 8.92
C ASP A 397 22.70 -0.68 7.61
N ILE A 398 22.17 -1.83 7.18
CA ILE A 398 22.46 -2.40 5.87
C ILE A 398 22.04 -1.40 4.77
N ALA A 399 20.79 -0.96 4.76
CA ALA A 399 20.27 -0.05 3.73
C ALA A 399 21.09 1.25 3.62
N MET A 400 21.58 1.76 4.74
CA MET A 400 22.48 2.92 4.79
C MET A 400 23.84 2.63 4.12
N ASP A 401 24.45 1.46 4.36
CA ASP A 401 25.68 1.05 3.66
C ASP A 401 25.46 0.95 2.15
N LEU A 402 24.26 0.52 1.75
CA LEU A 402 23.84 0.42 0.35
C LEU A 402 23.51 1.78 -0.29
N GLY A 403 23.52 2.87 0.48
CA GLY A 403 23.17 4.21 0.01
C GLY A 403 21.67 4.44 -0.17
N VAL A 404 20.83 3.55 0.32
CA VAL A 404 19.36 3.65 0.26
C VAL A 404 18.88 4.45 1.49
N TYR A 405 19.31 5.71 1.56
CA TYR A 405 19.21 6.53 2.76
C TYR A 405 17.77 6.83 3.18
N ASP A 406 16.83 6.91 2.24
CA ASP A 406 15.42 7.16 2.56
C ASP A 406 14.76 5.95 3.23
N PHE A 407 15.04 4.75 2.75
CA PHE A 407 14.56 3.53 3.40
C PHE A 407 15.23 3.35 4.76
N ALA A 408 16.54 3.58 4.85
CA ALA A 408 17.29 3.55 6.10
C ALA A 408 16.75 4.56 7.13
N ALA A 409 16.50 5.80 6.72
CA ALA A 409 15.93 6.84 7.58
C ALA A 409 14.58 6.39 8.16
N GLN A 410 13.68 5.88 7.32
CA GLN A 410 12.37 5.42 7.78
C GLN A 410 12.49 4.31 8.85
N LEU A 411 13.42 3.37 8.69
CA LEU A 411 13.65 2.29 9.64
C LEU A 411 14.34 2.77 10.91
N PHE A 412 15.35 3.64 10.81
CA PHE A 412 15.99 4.24 11.98
C PHE A 412 14.99 5.06 12.80
N TRP A 413 14.07 5.76 12.15
CA TRP A 413 12.98 6.45 12.85
C TRP A 413 12.11 5.47 13.65
N TYR A 414 11.74 4.32 13.07
CA TYR A 414 11.01 3.29 13.82
C TYR A 414 11.82 2.70 14.97
N SER A 415 13.11 2.39 14.75
CA SER A 415 14.00 1.89 15.81
C SER A 415 14.12 2.89 16.97
N PHE A 416 14.18 4.19 16.68
CA PHE A 416 14.16 5.23 17.69
C PHE A 416 12.80 5.34 18.39
N ALA A 417 11.73 5.51 17.62
CA ALA A 417 10.40 5.84 18.15
C ALA A 417 9.77 4.69 18.96
N TYR A 418 10.02 3.44 18.58
CA TYR A 418 9.51 2.25 19.28
C TYR A 418 10.53 1.62 20.24
N GLY A 419 11.82 1.70 19.93
CA GLY A 419 12.89 1.09 20.73
C GLY A 419 13.61 2.05 21.69
N LYS A 420 13.38 3.36 21.58
CA LYS A 420 14.13 4.42 22.29
C LYS A 420 15.65 4.32 22.09
N ASN A 421 16.05 3.91 20.89
CA ASN A 421 17.45 3.72 20.52
C ASN A 421 18.07 5.05 20.06
N GLU A 422 18.72 5.79 20.97
CA GLU A 422 19.37 7.08 20.68
C GLU A 422 20.35 7.06 19.48
N PRO A 423 21.22 6.04 19.32
CA PRO A 423 22.00 5.87 18.10
C PRO A 423 21.18 5.88 16.80
N ALA A 424 19.95 5.36 16.83
CA ALA A 424 19.07 5.35 15.66
C ALA A 424 18.62 6.78 15.28
N LEU A 425 18.36 7.67 16.25
CA LEU A 425 18.03 9.07 15.94
C LEU A 425 19.17 9.77 15.18
N LYS A 426 20.42 9.57 15.64
CA LYS A 426 21.59 10.15 14.98
C LYS A 426 21.75 9.65 13.54
N LYS A 427 21.56 8.34 13.33
CA LYS A 427 21.62 7.73 11.99
C LYS A 427 20.44 8.15 11.11
N PHE A 428 19.24 8.33 11.67
CA PHE A 428 18.10 8.92 10.98
C PHE A 428 18.44 10.32 10.45
N LEU A 429 18.95 11.20 11.33
CA LEU A 429 19.34 12.57 10.95
C LEU A 429 20.47 12.59 9.92
N TYR A 430 21.43 11.67 10.04
CA TYR A 430 22.49 11.49 9.03
C TYR A 430 21.91 11.07 7.68
N CYS A 431 20.97 10.12 7.64
CA CYS A 431 20.36 9.68 6.40
C CYS A 431 19.57 10.80 5.70
N ILE A 432 18.77 11.59 6.43
CA ILE A 432 18.03 12.71 5.82
C ILE A 432 18.98 13.83 5.32
N GLU A 433 20.12 14.05 5.99
CA GLU A 433 21.16 14.97 5.50
C GLU A 433 21.71 14.50 4.15
N LYS A 434 21.99 13.19 4.00
CA LYS A 434 22.45 12.60 2.73
C LYS A 434 21.40 12.67 1.61
N LEU A 435 20.12 12.85 1.95
CA LEU A 435 19.04 13.10 1.00
C LEU A 435 18.89 14.58 0.61
N GLY A 436 19.71 15.46 1.20
CA GLY A 436 19.68 16.91 0.95
C GLY A 436 18.76 17.70 1.88
N VAL A 437 18.19 17.06 2.92
CA VAL A 437 17.34 17.72 3.91
C VAL A 437 18.17 18.10 5.13
N THR A 438 18.69 19.33 5.13
CA THR A 438 19.75 19.76 6.05
C THR A 438 19.24 20.56 7.26
N ASN A 439 18.02 21.09 7.20
CA ASN A 439 17.47 21.98 8.22
C ASN A 439 16.79 21.23 9.38
N LEU A 440 16.29 20.01 9.18
CA LEU A 440 15.49 19.33 10.21
C LEU A 440 16.28 18.95 11.47
N LYS A 441 17.59 18.74 11.36
CA LYS A 441 18.47 18.44 12.49
C LYS A 441 18.53 19.57 13.53
N GLU A 442 18.20 20.81 13.14
CA GLU A 442 18.17 21.98 14.04
C GLU A 442 17.08 21.86 15.12
N ASN A 443 16.09 20.99 14.93
CA ASN A 443 15.04 20.73 15.93
C ASN A 443 15.50 19.77 17.05
N PHE A 444 16.74 19.29 17.00
CA PHE A 444 17.30 18.32 17.94
C PHE A 444 18.54 18.89 18.62
N GLU A 445 18.77 18.48 19.87
CA GLU A 445 19.99 18.86 20.58
C GLU A 445 21.18 18.00 20.14
N GLY A 446 22.30 18.63 19.77
CA GLY A 446 23.57 17.94 19.50
C GLY A 446 24.47 18.61 18.46
N ASP A 447 25.76 18.25 18.48
CA ASP A 447 26.72 18.59 17.42
C ASP A 447 26.65 17.54 16.30
N PHE A 448 25.64 17.70 15.43
CA PHE A 448 25.42 16.74 14.34
C PHE A 448 26.53 16.73 13.29
N LYS A 449 27.31 17.81 13.16
CA LYS A 449 28.47 17.79 12.26
C LYS A 449 29.49 16.76 12.72
N LYS A 450 29.87 16.81 14.00
CA LYS A 450 30.83 15.86 14.58
C LYS A 450 30.28 14.43 14.60
N GLU A 451 28.99 14.26 14.90
CA GLU A 451 28.35 12.93 14.88
C GLU A 451 28.31 12.34 13.47
N PHE A 452 28.03 13.14 12.43
CA PHE A 452 28.02 12.64 11.05
C PHE A 452 29.42 12.26 10.56
N GLU A 453 30.45 13.04 10.89
CA GLU A 453 31.85 12.68 10.61
C GLU A 453 32.26 11.39 11.32
N LYS A 454 31.74 11.15 12.52
CA LYS A 454 31.96 9.89 13.25
C LYS A 454 31.27 8.71 12.56
N ILE A 455 30.02 8.85 12.13
CA ILE A 455 29.29 7.82 11.39
C ILE A 455 30.03 7.47 10.09
N ASP A 456 30.50 8.46 9.32
CA ASP A 456 31.27 8.23 8.09
C ASP A 456 32.54 7.38 8.37
N LYS A 457 33.30 7.72 9.42
CA LYS A 457 34.52 6.99 9.81
C LYS A 457 34.23 5.56 10.30
N GLU A 458 33.17 5.39 11.09
CA GLU A 458 32.74 4.08 11.58
C GLU A 458 32.35 3.17 10.41
N LYS A 459 31.57 3.67 9.47
CA LYS A 459 31.11 2.95 8.29
C LYS A 459 32.24 2.57 7.35
N GLU A 460 33.18 3.48 7.13
CA GLU A 460 34.39 3.18 6.36
C GLU A 460 35.24 2.10 7.04
N LYS A 461 35.39 2.17 8.37
CA LYS A 461 36.14 1.18 9.16
C LYS A 461 35.46 -0.19 9.14
N GLU A 462 34.14 -0.27 9.30
CA GLU A 462 33.35 -1.50 9.21
C GLU A 462 33.55 -2.19 7.85
N MET A 463 33.41 -1.43 6.76
CA MET A 463 33.64 -1.94 5.41
C MET A 463 35.07 -2.47 5.25
N LYS A 464 36.10 -1.68 5.59
CA LYS A 464 37.51 -2.08 5.42
C LYS A 464 37.91 -3.27 6.30
N ASN A 465 37.23 -3.47 7.42
CA ASN A 465 37.51 -4.56 8.34
C ASN A 465 36.81 -5.87 8.00
N SER A 466 35.76 -5.83 7.17
CA SER A 466 35.03 -7.00 6.70
C SER A 466 35.94 -8.00 5.99
N SER A 467 35.74 -9.29 6.27
CA SER A 467 36.44 -10.39 5.58
C SER A 467 36.23 -10.33 4.06
N PHE A 468 35.02 -9.97 3.61
CA PHE A 468 34.70 -9.84 2.18
C PHE A 468 35.49 -8.72 1.49
N TYR A 469 35.73 -7.61 2.19
CA TYR A 469 36.55 -6.52 1.65
C TYR A 469 38.03 -6.91 1.61
N LYS A 470 38.52 -7.57 2.67
CA LYS A 470 39.92 -8.01 2.79
C LYS A 470 40.29 -9.09 1.77
N ALA A 471 39.38 -10.01 1.46
CA ALA A 471 39.59 -11.07 0.47
C ALA A 471 39.91 -10.55 -0.95
N PHE A 472 39.61 -9.29 -1.25
CA PHE A 472 39.98 -8.63 -2.51
C PHE A 472 41.34 -7.92 -2.49
N LYS A 473 41.94 -7.69 -1.31
CA LYS A 473 43.29 -7.11 -1.19
C LYS A 473 44.40 -8.15 -1.26
N GLU A 474 44.05 -9.42 -1.06
CA GLU A 474 44.98 -10.56 -1.10
C GLU A 474 45.08 -11.19 -2.49
N LYS A 475 44.43 -10.59 -3.50
CA LYS A 475 44.56 -10.87 -4.93
C LYS A 475 45.16 -9.66 -5.62
#